data_AF-A8NIT3-F1
#
_entry.id   AF-A8NIT3-F1
#
_cell.length_a   1.000
_cell.length_b   1.000
_cell.length_c   1.000
_cell.angle_alpha   90.00
_cell.angle_beta   90.00
_cell.angle_gamma   90.00
#
_symmetry.space_group_name_H-M   'P 1'
#
loop_
_entity.id
_entity.type
_entity.pdbx_description
1 polymer ?
#
loop_
_entity_poly.entity_id
_entity_poly.type
_entity_poly.pdbx_seq_one_letter_code
_entity_poly.pdbx_strand_id
1 'polypeptide(L)'
;MPSSAFSTGLQLPNELLHKILLWSIGDGLHTLCTTTKCPWEMNMLLTFHCVSIPFRAISREIACKAFYLDRDSLEGDSTSFLSTTREIFSYLHGVGKRLRTAAHDDETRHPCSAANKPSVTSPLLVSYAMYLNCTSLRKSALQCSTAETFPKTHRIILNALPQALDLCHQVNPRRITSHLAASIEDELGLARCGLALVEGFREIDVAIQSLKVFESCIDMYGTGPIAAVLSIIHKNLSKIEEVMEEYRELILPEAPTEATLPFIQLPGVLRTLRLACTMEFSDDQYELSRRLSDISRPWARCCPFFGD
;
A
#
# COMPACT_ATOMS: atom_id res chain seq x y z
N MET A 1 55.48 -32.55 -4.24
CA MET A 1 54.09 -32.21 -4.65
C MET A 1 53.14 -32.70 -3.57
N PRO A 2 52.51 -31.81 -2.79
CA PRO A 2 51.44 -32.23 -1.90
C PRO A 2 50.13 -32.24 -2.69
N SER A 3 49.51 -33.43 -2.73
CA SER A 3 48.11 -33.61 -3.07
C SER A 3 47.28 -32.76 -2.12
N SER A 4 46.64 -31.71 -2.63
CA SER A 4 45.65 -30.95 -1.87
C SER A 4 44.46 -31.87 -1.65
N ALA A 5 44.31 -32.36 -0.43
CA ALA A 5 43.07 -32.95 0.02
C ALA A 5 41.95 -31.93 -0.26
N PHE A 6 41.07 -32.24 -1.21
CA PHE A 6 39.85 -31.49 -1.42
C PHE A 6 39.10 -31.49 -0.09
N SER A 7 39.03 -30.32 0.56
CA SER A 7 38.07 -30.12 1.63
C SER A 7 36.69 -30.23 0.98
N THR A 8 36.09 -31.42 1.02
CA THR A 8 34.67 -31.61 0.75
C THR A 8 33.91 -31.00 1.93
N GLY A 9 33.93 -29.67 2.01
CA GLY A 9 33.06 -28.93 2.90
C GLY A 9 31.62 -29.32 2.58
N LEU A 10 30.78 -29.42 3.61
CA LEU A 10 29.34 -29.64 3.49
C LEU A 10 28.78 -28.69 2.42
N GLN A 11 28.49 -29.23 1.23
CA GLN A 11 27.84 -28.46 0.18
C GLN A 11 26.35 -28.44 0.47
N LEU A 12 25.77 -27.25 0.46
CA LEU A 12 24.34 -27.09 0.62
C LEU A 12 23.63 -27.77 -0.57
N PRO A 13 22.62 -28.63 -0.36
CA PRO A 13 21.80 -29.17 -1.43
C PRO A 13 21.26 -28.06 -2.34
N ASN A 14 21.29 -28.28 -3.66
CA ASN A 14 20.92 -27.27 -4.65
C ASN A 14 19.46 -26.79 -4.48
N GLU A 15 18.57 -27.66 -4.01
CA GLU A 15 17.17 -27.33 -3.74
C GLU A 15 17.04 -26.35 -2.57
N LEU A 16 17.85 -26.51 -1.53
CA LEU A 16 17.90 -25.59 -0.39
C LEU A 16 18.53 -24.27 -0.83
N LEU A 17 19.61 -24.32 -1.61
CA LEU A 17 20.24 -23.12 -2.14
C LEU A 17 19.29 -22.31 -3.02
N HIS A 18 18.53 -22.98 -3.89
CA HIS A 18 17.50 -22.35 -4.72
C HIS A 18 16.42 -21.67 -3.87
N LYS A 19 15.92 -22.33 -2.82
CA LYS A 19 14.93 -21.70 -1.92
C LYS A 19 15.47 -20.47 -1.21
N ILE A 20 16.71 -20.54 -0.69
CA ILE A 20 17.36 -19.41 -0.01
C ILE A 20 17.51 -18.24 -0.98
N LEU A 21 18.11 -18.46 -2.16
CA LEU A 21 18.33 -17.40 -3.14
C LEU A 21 17.02 -16.81 -3.65
N LEU A 22 15.99 -17.63 -3.85
CA LEU A 22 14.67 -17.17 -4.25
C LEU A 22 14.05 -16.21 -3.23
N TRP A 23 14.13 -16.56 -1.94
CA TRP A 23 13.62 -15.72 -0.86
C TRP A 23 14.45 -14.45 -0.71
N SER A 24 15.78 -14.56 -0.68
CA SER A 24 16.66 -13.41 -0.59
C SER A 24 16.46 -12.43 -1.74
N ILE A 25 16.27 -12.92 -2.98
CA ILE A 25 16.00 -12.05 -4.12
C ILE A 25 14.64 -11.37 -3.99
N GLY A 26 13.59 -12.11 -3.64
CA GLY A 26 12.25 -11.54 -3.48
C GLY A 26 12.18 -10.48 -2.39
N ASP A 27 12.75 -10.77 -1.22
CA ASP A 27 12.84 -9.84 -0.09
C ASP A 27 13.73 -8.63 -0.42
N GLY A 28 14.90 -8.88 -1.03
CA GLY A 28 15.79 -7.82 -1.47
C GLY A 28 15.14 -6.87 -2.48
N LEU A 29 14.36 -7.40 -3.44
CA LEU A 29 13.60 -6.58 -4.38
C LEU A 29 12.50 -5.77 -3.69
N HIS A 30 11.79 -6.36 -2.74
CA HIS A 30 10.78 -5.64 -1.98
C HIS A 30 11.41 -4.50 -1.17
N THR A 31 12.46 -4.80 -0.41
CA THR A 31 13.22 -3.82 0.38
C THR A 31 13.80 -2.70 -0.49
N LEU A 32 14.38 -3.03 -1.65
CA LEU A 32 14.87 -2.07 -2.64
C LEU A 32 13.78 -1.08 -3.08
N CYS A 33 12.57 -1.59 -3.30
CA CYS A 33 11.41 -0.84 -3.76
C CYS A 33 10.76 -0.02 -2.65
N THR A 34 10.84 -0.41 -1.37
CA THR A 34 10.11 0.22 -0.26
C THR A 34 10.99 1.03 0.71
N THR A 35 12.31 0.79 0.73
CA THR A 35 13.25 1.39 1.69
C THR A 35 14.27 2.33 1.01
N THR A 36 14.76 3.33 1.74
CA THR A 36 15.71 4.35 1.21
C THR A 36 17.17 3.94 1.33
N LYS A 37 17.54 3.15 2.35
CA LYS A 37 18.91 2.67 2.59
C LYS A 37 18.98 1.18 2.26
N CYS A 38 19.43 0.85 1.06
CA CYS A 38 19.47 -0.53 0.57
C CYS A 38 20.76 -0.84 -0.24
N PRO A 39 21.96 -0.62 0.34
CA PRO A 39 23.23 -0.83 -0.37
C PRO A 39 23.51 -2.31 -0.69
N TRP A 40 22.99 -3.23 0.14
CA TRP A 40 23.13 -4.66 -0.08
C TRP A 40 22.24 -5.13 -1.23
N GLU A 41 20.98 -4.73 -1.24
CA GLU A 41 19.97 -5.11 -2.24
C GLU A 41 20.41 -4.68 -3.64
N MET A 42 20.97 -3.48 -3.76
CA MET A 42 21.55 -2.96 -5.01
C MET A 42 22.69 -3.83 -5.58
N ASN A 43 23.40 -4.58 -4.74
CA ASN A 43 24.57 -5.39 -5.12
C ASN A 43 24.36 -6.89 -4.87
N MET A 44 23.13 -7.32 -4.54
CA MET A 44 22.84 -8.68 -4.11
C MET A 44 23.19 -9.72 -5.17
N LEU A 45 22.77 -9.52 -6.43
CA LEU A 45 23.07 -10.46 -7.52
C LEU A 45 24.57 -10.52 -7.86
N LEU A 46 25.27 -9.39 -7.77
CA LEU A 46 26.74 -9.35 -7.89
C LEU A 46 27.40 -10.16 -6.78
N THR A 47 26.92 -10.00 -5.54
CA THR A 47 27.43 -10.74 -4.39
C THR A 47 27.24 -12.24 -4.61
N PHE A 48 26.05 -12.69 -5.00
CA PHE A 48 25.80 -14.10 -5.32
C PHE A 48 26.68 -14.63 -6.45
N HIS A 49 26.99 -13.80 -7.46
CA HIS A 49 27.93 -14.18 -8.53
C HIS A 49 29.35 -14.45 -8.04
N CYS A 50 29.78 -13.80 -6.95
CA CYS A 50 31.11 -13.92 -6.38
C CYS A 50 31.24 -15.03 -5.32
N VAL A 51 30.14 -15.52 -4.73
CA VAL A 51 30.19 -16.54 -3.66
C VAL A 51 30.68 -17.90 -4.17
N SER A 52 30.05 -18.45 -5.20
CA SER A 52 30.42 -19.76 -5.78
C SER A 52 29.73 -20.02 -7.12
N ILE A 53 30.15 -21.06 -7.83
CA ILE A 53 29.53 -21.48 -9.11
C ILE A 53 28.03 -21.80 -8.94
N PRO A 54 27.59 -22.60 -7.94
CA PRO A 54 26.16 -22.87 -7.73
C PRO A 54 25.35 -21.61 -7.42
N PHE A 55 25.86 -20.70 -6.59
CA PHE A 55 25.17 -19.43 -6.28
C PHE A 55 24.98 -18.58 -7.54
N ARG A 56 26.02 -18.47 -8.37
CA ARG A 56 25.98 -17.76 -9.64
C ARG A 56 24.93 -18.36 -10.58
N ALA A 57 25.00 -19.67 -10.81
CA ALA A 57 24.10 -20.36 -11.73
C ALA A 57 22.63 -20.20 -11.32
N ILE A 58 22.32 -20.47 -10.04
CA ILE A 58 20.94 -20.47 -9.53
C ILE A 58 20.36 -19.05 -9.45
N SER A 59 21.12 -18.07 -8.92
CA SER A 59 20.64 -16.68 -8.84
C SER A 59 20.39 -16.08 -10.22
N ARG A 60 21.27 -16.37 -11.18
CA ARG A 60 21.07 -16.01 -12.59
C ARG A 60 19.83 -16.67 -13.18
N GLU A 61 19.65 -17.96 -12.92
CA GLU A 61 18.48 -18.71 -13.37
C GLU A 61 17.17 -18.07 -12.93
N ILE A 62 17.09 -17.73 -11.63
CA ILE A 62 15.93 -17.08 -11.00
C ILE A 62 15.71 -15.70 -11.61
N ALA A 63 16.75 -14.86 -11.70
CA ALA A 63 16.64 -13.51 -12.23
C ALA A 63 16.22 -13.49 -13.70
N CYS A 64 16.80 -14.35 -14.55
CA CYS A 64 16.42 -14.44 -15.96
C CYS A 64 14.94 -14.82 -16.13
N LYS A 65 14.45 -15.80 -15.36
CA LYS A 65 13.04 -16.20 -15.39
C LYS A 65 12.12 -15.09 -14.88
N ALA A 66 12.49 -14.43 -13.78
CA ALA A 66 11.65 -13.43 -13.14
C ALA A 66 11.53 -12.14 -13.96
N PHE A 67 12.63 -11.74 -14.62
CA PHE A 67 12.71 -10.52 -15.42
C PHE A 67 12.54 -10.73 -16.92
N TYR A 68 12.24 -11.96 -17.38
CA TYR A 68 12.18 -12.32 -18.81
C TYR A 68 13.44 -11.89 -19.58
N LEU A 69 14.60 -12.14 -18.98
CA LEU A 69 15.88 -11.91 -19.65
C LEU A 69 16.15 -13.09 -20.57
N ASP A 70 16.44 -12.79 -21.84
CA ASP A 70 16.83 -13.79 -22.81
C ASP A 70 18.13 -14.48 -22.35
N ARG A 71 18.08 -15.81 -22.24
CA ARG A 71 19.21 -16.60 -21.77
C ARG A 71 20.27 -16.69 -22.85
N ASP A 72 19.87 -16.86 -24.10
CA ASP A 72 20.75 -17.18 -25.21
C ASP A 72 21.64 -15.97 -25.58
N SER A 73 21.11 -14.75 -25.47
CA SER A 73 21.90 -13.52 -25.65
C SER A 73 22.82 -13.18 -24.47
N LEU A 74 22.59 -13.77 -23.30
CA LEU A 74 23.39 -13.51 -22.09
C LEU A 74 24.38 -14.65 -21.80
N GLU A 75 24.19 -15.83 -22.38
CA GLU A 75 25.06 -16.99 -22.20
C GLU A 75 26.50 -16.66 -22.63
N GLY A 76 27.45 -16.80 -21.69
CA GLY A 76 28.87 -16.45 -21.89
C GLY A 76 29.28 -15.07 -21.40
N ASP A 77 28.39 -14.07 -21.34
CA ASP A 77 28.74 -12.71 -20.90
C ASP A 77 28.14 -12.37 -19.52
N SER A 78 28.90 -12.71 -18.47
CA SER A 78 28.53 -12.36 -17.08
C SER A 78 28.48 -10.84 -16.84
N THR A 79 29.19 -10.04 -17.65
CA THR A 79 29.21 -8.58 -17.48
C THR A 79 27.94 -7.93 -18.01
N SER A 80 27.44 -8.39 -19.17
CA SER A 80 26.15 -7.99 -19.73
C SER A 80 24.99 -8.29 -18.77
N PHE A 81 24.89 -9.52 -18.26
CA PHE A 81 23.82 -9.90 -17.31
C PHE A 81 23.82 -9.03 -16.04
N LEU A 82 24.99 -8.79 -15.45
CA LEU A 82 25.11 -7.97 -14.24
C LEU A 82 24.83 -6.49 -14.53
N SER A 83 25.12 -6.00 -15.74
CA SER A 83 24.76 -4.64 -16.15
C SER A 83 23.24 -4.49 -16.26
N THR A 84 22.57 -5.37 -17.01
CA THR A 84 21.10 -5.30 -17.19
C THR A 84 20.35 -5.43 -15.86
N THR A 85 20.77 -6.36 -15.00
CA THR A 85 20.13 -6.51 -13.68
C THR A 85 20.35 -5.29 -12.79
N ARG A 86 21.54 -4.66 -12.85
CA ARG A 86 21.81 -3.40 -12.15
C ARG A 86 20.94 -2.26 -12.68
N GLU A 87 20.69 -2.17 -13.98
CA GLU A 87 19.77 -1.19 -14.56
C GLU A 87 18.34 -1.38 -14.05
N ILE A 88 17.84 -2.62 -14.02
CA ILE A 88 16.51 -2.94 -13.49
C ILE A 88 16.41 -2.56 -12.00
N PHE A 89 17.42 -2.91 -11.19
CA PHE A 89 17.42 -2.60 -9.76
C PHE A 89 17.49 -1.09 -9.52
N SER A 90 18.32 -0.38 -10.28
CA SER A 90 18.43 1.08 -10.22
C SER A 90 17.11 1.76 -10.60
N TYR A 91 16.43 1.25 -11.63
CA TYR A 91 15.11 1.72 -12.03
C TYR A 91 14.07 1.53 -10.92
N LEU A 92 13.94 0.31 -10.39
CA LEU A 92 13.01 -0.02 -9.32
C LEU A 92 13.25 0.83 -8.06
N HIS A 93 14.52 0.97 -7.66
CA HIS A 93 14.91 1.83 -6.55
C HIS A 93 14.56 3.30 -6.81
N GLY A 94 14.85 3.80 -8.02
CA GLY A 94 14.54 5.17 -8.43
C GLY A 94 13.04 5.47 -8.41
N VAL A 95 12.22 4.55 -8.94
CA VAL A 95 10.76 4.64 -8.89
C VAL A 95 10.27 4.67 -7.45
N GLY A 96 10.73 3.72 -6.62
CA GLY A 96 10.36 3.66 -5.20
C GLY A 96 10.74 4.93 -4.45
N LYS A 97 11.99 5.41 -4.63
CA LYS A 97 12.48 6.63 -3.98
C LYS A 97 11.63 7.85 -4.35
N ARG A 98 11.39 8.07 -5.65
CA ARG A 98 10.60 9.20 -6.15
C ARG A 98 9.20 9.22 -5.53
N LEU A 99 8.52 8.09 -5.56
CA LEU A 99 7.14 7.96 -5.10
C LEU A 99 7.01 8.09 -3.57
N ARG A 100 8.06 7.78 -2.81
CA ARG A 100 8.11 8.07 -1.37
C ARG A 100 8.38 9.53 -1.05
N THR A 101 9.25 10.20 -1.80
CA THR A 101 9.69 11.57 -1.52
C THR A 101 8.80 12.67 -2.12
N ALA A 102 7.87 12.30 -3.02
CA ALA A 102 6.99 13.25 -3.70
C ALA A 102 6.08 14.09 -2.76
N ALA A 103 5.99 13.73 -1.48
CA ALA A 103 5.25 14.50 -0.47
C ALA A 103 6.04 15.66 0.17
N HIS A 104 7.37 15.75 -0.03
CA HIS A 104 8.21 16.66 0.76
C HIS A 104 9.21 17.54 0.00
N ASP A 105 9.45 17.35 -1.29
CA ASP A 105 10.50 18.10 -1.98
C ASP A 105 10.02 18.85 -3.23
N ASP A 106 10.35 20.14 -3.15
CA ASP A 106 10.42 21.23 -4.11
C ASP A 106 11.04 20.84 -5.47
N GLU A 107 10.82 21.70 -6.46
CA GLU A 107 10.94 21.61 -7.92
C GLU A 107 12.29 21.13 -8.54
N THR A 108 13.22 20.50 -7.81
CA THR A 108 14.61 20.28 -8.25
C THR A 108 15.06 18.84 -8.47
N ARG A 109 14.16 17.84 -8.46
CA ARG A 109 14.59 16.46 -8.73
C ARG A 109 14.34 16.07 -10.17
N HIS A 110 15.45 15.92 -10.90
CA HIS A 110 15.50 15.27 -12.21
C HIS A 110 14.48 14.11 -12.26
N PRO A 111 13.50 14.16 -13.17
CA PRO A 111 12.73 12.96 -13.46
C PRO A 111 13.76 11.88 -13.77
N CYS A 112 13.60 10.65 -13.28
CA CYS A 112 14.20 9.52 -13.97
C CYS A 112 13.79 9.71 -15.42
N SER A 113 14.72 10.18 -16.24
CA SER A 113 14.40 10.57 -17.60
C SER A 113 13.82 9.31 -18.25
N ALA A 114 12.96 9.49 -19.25
CA ALA A 114 12.52 8.36 -20.06
C ALA A 114 13.70 7.48 -20.59
N ALA A 115 14.95 7.96 -20.48
CA ALA A 115 16.18 7.24 -20.78
C ALA A 115 16.60 6.16 -19.75
N ASN A 116 16.02 6.09 -18.54
CA ASN A 116 16.36 5.07 -17.54
C ASN A 116 15.33 3.94 -17.42
N LYS A 117 14.35 3.87 -18.33
CA LYS A 117 13.45 2.72 -18.39
C LYS A 117 14.28 1.51 -18.88
N PRO A 118 14.31 0.38 -18.16
CA PRO A 118 15.01 -0.79 -18.66
C PRO A 118 14.43 -1.21 -20.01
N SER A 119 15.30 -1.68 -20.90
CA SER A 119 14.92 -2.18 -22.23
C SER A 119 13.98 -3.39 -22.16
N VAL A 120 13.93 -4.06 -21.01
CA VAL A 120 13.10 -5.24 -20.75
C VAL A 120 11.87 -4.86 -19.91
N THR A 121 10.71 -5.33 -20.33
CA THR A 121 9.45 -5.24 -19.56
C THR A 121 9.06 -6.65 -19.12
N SER A 122 8.98 -6.87 -17.81
CA SER A 122 8.54 -8.14 -17.21
C SER A 122 7.30 -7.94 -16.34
N PRO A 123 6.46 -8.98 -16.14
CA PRO A 123 5.32 -8.90 -15.24
C PRO A 123 5.72 -8.45 -13.83
N LEU A 124 6.91 -8.87 -13.35
CA LEU A 124 7.45 -8.46 -12.05
C LEU A 124 7.70 -6.95 -11.97
N LEU A 125 8.35 -6.38 -12.98
CA LEU A 125 8.63 -4.95 -13.05
C LEU A 125 7.34 -4.12 -13.09
N VAL A 126 6.39 -4.55 -13.92
CA VAL A 126 5.09 -3.88 -14.05
C VAL A 126 4.31 -3.95 -12.74
N SER A 127 4.30 -5.10 -12.07
CA SER A 127 3.62 -5.29 -10.78
C SER A 127 4.16 -4.33 -9.72
N TYR A 128 5.48 -4.22 -9.57
CA TYR A 128 6.10 -3.26 -8.64
C TYR A 128 5.78 -1.82 -9.00
N ALA A 129 5.85 -1.45 -10.28
CA ALA A 129 5.53 -0.10 -10.72
C ALA A 129 4.07 0.27 -10.40
N MET A 130 3.12 -0.64 -10.66
CA MET A 130 1.70 -0.45 -10.33
C MET A 130 1.47 -0.34 -8.83
N TYR A 131 2.04 -1.24 -8.04
CA TYR A 131 1.95 -1.21 -6.58
C TYR A 131 2.49 0.10 -5.99
N LEU A 132 3.70 0.52 -6.37
CA LEU A 132 4.31 1.75 -5.88
C LEU A 132 3.51 2.98 -6.30
N ASN A 133 3.02 3.02 -7.54
CA ASN A 133 2.17 4.12 -8.02
C ASN A 133 0.85 4.20 -7.23
N CYS A 134 0.18 3.06 -7.01
CA CYS A 134 -1.06 3.02 -6.23
C CYS A 134 -0.84 3.47 -4.78
N THR A 135 0.24 2.99 -4.15
CA THR A 135 0.64 3.41 -2.81
C THR A 135 0.89 4.91 -2.72
N SER A 136 1.58 5.47 -3.72
CA SER A 136 1.82 6.91 -3.83
C SER A 136 0.52 7.68 -4.01
N LEU A 137 -0.35 7.25 -4.92
CA LEU A 137 -1.63 7.88 -5.19
C LEU A 137 -2.53 7.88 -3.95
N ARG A 138 -2.56 6.78 -3.19
CA ARG A 138 -3.29 6.70 -1.93
C ARG A 138 -2.75 7.74 -0.95
N LYS A 139 -1.44 7.76 -0.71
CA LYS A 139 -0.79 8.73 0.20
C LYS A 139 -1.06 10.18 -0.21
N SER A 140 -0.93 10.49 -1.50
CA SER A 140 -1.23 11.82 -2.03
C SER A 140 -2.71 12.19 -1.89
N ALA A 141 -3.62 11.23 -2.11
CA ALA A 141 -5.05 11.46 -1.90
C ALA A 141 -5.36 11.75 -0.43
N LEU A 142 -4.72 11.04 0.50
CA LEU A 142 -4.89 11.27 1.93
C LEU A 142 -4.42 12.66 2.38
N GLN A 143 -3.40 13.23 1.73
CA GLN A 143 -2.83 14.52 2.11
C GLN A 143 -3.48 15.71 1.41
N CYS A 144 -3.81 15.58 0.12
CA CYS A 144 -4.09 16.73 -0.74
C CYS A 144 -5.43 16.65 -1.48
N SER A 145 -6.21 15.57 -1.32
CA SER A 145 -7.47 15.44 -2.07
C SER A 145 -8.67 15.98 -1.30
N THR A 146 -9.66 16.43 -2.07
CA THR A 146 -10.98 16.79 -1.56
C THR A 146 -11.84 15.54 -1.39
N ALA A 147 -12.90 15.62 -0.58
CA ALA A 147 -13.86 14.52 -0.41
C ALA A 147 -14.52 14.05 -1.72
N GLU A 148 -14.48 14.85 -2.79
CA GLU A 148 -15.01 14.49 -4.12
C GLU A 148 -13.98 13.85 -5.05
N THR A 149 -12.70 14.22 -4.92
CA THR A 149 -11.61 13.68 -5.75
C THR A 149 -11.07 12.38 -5.16
N PHE A 150 -11.10 12.23 -3.84
CA PHE A 150 -10.68 11.03 -3.13
C PHE A 150 -11.34 9.73 -3.65
N PRO A 151 -12.68 9.65 -3.83
CA PRO A 151 -13.33 8.43 -4.30
C PRO A 151 -12.93 8.06 -5.73
N LYS A 152 -12.73 9.06 -6.61
CA LYS A 152 -12.31 8.83 -8.00
C LYS A 152 -10.91 8.22 -8.04
N THR A 153 -9.97 8.77 -7.27
CA THR A 153 -8.61 8.24 -7.16
C THR A 153 -8.60 6.82 -6.58
N HIS A 154 -9.38 6.57 -5.52
CA HIS A 154 -9.44 5.24 -4.90
C HIS A 154 -10.05 4.18 -5.81
N ARG A 155 -11.04 4.52 -6.65
CA ARG A 155 -11.57 3.58 -7.65
C ARG A 155 -10.52 3.20 -8.71
N ILE A 156 -9.64 4.13 -9.10
CA ILE A 156 -8.51 3.82 -9.99
C ILE A 156 -7.56 2.84 -9.30
N ILE A 157 -7.23 3.07 -8.03
CA ILE A 157 -6.37 2.19 -7.22
C ILE A 157 -6.99 0.79 -7.11
N LEU A 158 -8.28 0.70 -6.76
CA LEU A 158 -9.02 -0.56 -6.61
C LEU A 158 -9.14 -1.35 -7.92
N ASN A 159 -9.06 -0.69 -9.08
CA ASN A 159 -9.03 -1.37 -10.38
C ASN A 159 -7.62 -1.80 -10.78
N ALA A 160 -6.58 -1.06 -10.37
CA ALA A 160 -5.20 -1.29 -10.75
C ALA A 160 -4.50 -2.34 -9.89
N LEU A 161 -4.72 -2.35 -8.57
CA LEU A 161 -4.08 -3.31 -7.65
C LEU A 161 -4.41 -4.78 -7.96
N PRO A 162 -5.66 -5.17 -8.31
CA PRO A 162 -5.94 -6.55 -8.72
C PRO A 162 -5.18 -6.96 -9.98
N GLN A 163 -5.03 -6.06 -10.95
CA GLN A 163 -4.22 -6.32 -12.15
C GLN A 163 -2.74 -6.53 -11.81
N ALA A 164 -2.22 -5.78 -10.82
CA ALA A 164 -0.86 -5.99 -10.32
C ALA A 164 -0.72 -7.36 -9.63
N LEU A 165 -1.75 -7.83 -8.91
CA LEU A 165 -1.77 -9.16 -8.31
C LEU A 165 -1.81 -10.27 -9.36
N ASP A 166 -2.62 -10.11 -10.42
CA ASP A 166 -2.67 -11.04 -11.55
C ASP A 166 -1.31 -11.15 -12.24
N LEU A 167 -0.61 -10.03 -12.43
CA LEU A 167 0.75 -10.01 -12.97
C LEU A 167 1.73 -10.72 -12.02
N CYS A 168 1.57 -10.61 -10.69
CA CYS A 168 2.39 -11.35 -9.73
C CYS A 168 2.24 -12.87 -9.89
N HIS A 169 1.06 -13.36 -10.28
CA HIS A 169 0.81 -14.77 -10.54
C HIS A 169 1.42 -15.28 -11.85
N GLN A 170 1.70 -14.38 -12.80
CA GLN A 170 2.37 -14.69 -14.06
C GLN A 170 3.90 -14.75 -13.94
N VAL A 171 4.48 -14.26 -12.83
CA VAL A 171 5.93 -14.30 -12.62
C VAL A 171 6.41 -15.71 -12.31
N ASN A 172 7.50 -16.12 -12.95
CA ASN A 172 8.19 -17.38 -12.68
C ASN A 172 9.61 -17.10 -12.17
N PRO A 173 10.04 -17.66 -11.02
CA PRO A 173 9.26 -18.44 -10.06
C PRO A 173 8.29 -17.58 -9.24
N ARG A 174 7.03 -18.04 -9.07
CA ARG A 174 5.96 -17.30 -8.38
C ARG A 174 6.32 -16.87 -6.95
N ARG A 175 7.16 -17.62 -6.24
CA ARG A 175 7.54 -17.26 -4.86
C ARG A 175 8.38 -15.98 -4.77
N ILE A 176 8.96 -15.49 -5.87
CA ILE A 176 9.69 -14.22 -5.87
C ILE A 176 8.77 -13.02 -5.61
N THR A 177 7.47 -13.15 -5.93
CA THR A 177 6.47 -12.10 -5.73
C THR A 177 5.73 -12.21 -4.40
N SER A 178 6.06 -13.16 -3.52
CA SER A 178 5.29 -13.40 -2.29
C SER A 178 5.14 -12.14 -1.41
N HIS A 179 6.24 -11.40 -1.17
CA HIS A 179 6.17 -10.14 -0.42
C HIS A 179 5.37 -9.06 -1.16
N LEU A 180 5.57 -8.92 -2.47
CA LEU A 180 4.82 -7.95 -3.28
C LEU A 180 3.32 -8.26 -3.28
N ALA A 181 2.93 -9.52 -3.44
CA ALA A 181 1.53 -9.94 -3.45
C ALA A 181 0.84 -9.64 -2.12
N ALA A 182 1.47 -9.99 -0.99
CA ALA A 182 0.95 -9.65 0.34
C ALA A 182 0.79 -8.13 0.51
N SER A 183 1.80 -7.35 0.13
CA SER A 183 1.71 -5.88 0.22
C SER A 183 0.65 -5.27 -0.71
N ILE A 184 0.37 -5.89 -1.87
CA ILE A 184 -0.73 -5.48 -2.76
C ILE A 184 -2.08 -5.77 -2.09
N GLU A 185 -2.23 -6.92 -1.43
CA GLU A 185 -3.45 -7.28 -0.69
C GLU A 185 -3.72 -6.32 0.47
N ASP A 186 -2.69 -6.02 1.28
CA ASP A 186 -2.78 -5.04 2.37
C ASP A 186 -3.20 -3.66 1.85
N GLU A 187 -2.55 -3.20 0.77
CA GLU A 187 -2.83 -1.89 0.16
C GLU A 187 -4.23 -1.85 -0.47
N LEU A 188 -4.72 -2.98 -1.01
CA LEU A 188 -6.09 -3.11 -1.52
C LEU A 188 -7.11 -2.99 -0.37
N GLY A 189 -6.84 -3.65 0.76
CA GLY A 189 -7.65 -3.54 1.98
C GLY A 189 -7.70 -2.09 2.49
N LEU A 190 -6.55 -1.44 2.59
CA LEU A 190 -6.45 -0.04 3.01
C LEU A 190 -7.22 0.90 2.07
N ALA A 191 -7.13 0.71 0.76
CA ALA A 191 -7.86 1.51 -0.21
C ALA A 191 -9.38 1.29 -0.13
N ARG A 192 -9.82 0.03 0.07
CA ARG A 192 -11.24 -0.31 0.20
C ARG A 192 -11.85 0.32 1.44
N CYS A 193 -11.20 0.12 2.59
CA CYS A 193 -11.64 0.67 3.86
C CYS A 193 -11.67 2.20 3.82
N GLY A 194 -10.59 2.83 3.32
CA GLY A 194 -10.52 4.29 3.20
C GLY A 194 -11.64 4.87 2.34
N LEU A 195 -11.98 4.22 1.22
CA LEU A 195 -13.11 4.61 0.37
C LEU A 195 -14.45 4.49 1.10
N ALA A 196 -14.71 3.34 1.72
CA ALA A 196 -15.96 3.07 2.42
C ALA A 196 -16.19 4.05 3.59
N LEU A 197 -15.14 4.39 4.34
CA LEU A 197 -15.20 5.40 5.39
C LEU A 197 -15.55 6.78 4.84
N VAL A 198 -14.84 7.26 3.81
CA VAL A 198 -15.12 8.59 3.21
C VAL A 198 -16.53 8.66 2.63
N GLU A 199 -17.00 7.61 1.96
CA GLU A 199 -18.36 7.55 1.43
C GLU A 199 -19.40 7.50 2.56
N GLY A 200 -19.18 6.70 3.61
CA GLY A 200 -20.07 6.61 4.77
C GLY A 200 -20.21 7.94 5.52
N PHE A 201 -19.08 8.63 5.79
CA PHE A 201 -19.12 9.94 6.43
C PHE A 201 -19.73 11.02 5.54
N ARG A 202 -19.59 10.91 4.21
CA ARG A 202 -20.29 11.82 3.28
C ARG A 202 -21.80 11.59 3.33
N GLU A 203 -22.26 10.34 3.42
CA GLU A 203 -23.68 10.03 3.55
C GLU A 203 -24.26 10.53 4.88
N ILE A 204 -23.49 10.45 5.97
CA ILE A 204 -23.87 11.03 7.26
C ILE A 204 -23.97 12.56 7.17
N ASP A 205 -23.03 13.25 6.50
CA ASP A 205 -23.11 14.70 6.30
C ASP A 205 -24.40 15.11 5.58
N VAL A 206 -24.76 14.41 4.51
CA VAL A 206 -26.02 14.63 3.78
C VAL A 206 -27.25 14.36 4.64
N ALA A 207 -27.22 13.29 5.44
CA ALA A 207 -28.31 12.96 6.35
C ALA A 207 -28.49 14.02 7.44
N ILE A 208 -27.39 14.52 8.03
CA ILE A 208 -27.41 15.60 9.02
C ILE A 208 -27.97 16.90 8.43
N GLN A 209 -27.57 17.25 7.20
CA GLN A 209 -28.11 18.42 6.51
C GLN A 209 -29.62 18.27 6.27
N SER A 210 -30.07 17.08 5.90
CA SER A 210 -31.50 16.77 5.71
C SER A 210 -32.26 16.86 7.03
N LEU A 211 -31.68 16.37 8.13
CA LEU A 211 -32.26 16.43 9.48
C LEU A 211 -32.56 17.89 9.87
N LYS A 212 -31.58 18.78 9.71
CA LYS A 212 -31.74 20.23 9.97
C LYS A 212 -32.90 20.86 9.19
N VAL A 213 -33.08 20.45 7.94
CA VAL A 213 -34.20 20.94 7.11
C VAL A 213 -35.53 20.44 7.66
N PHE A 214 -35.64 19.16 7.99
CA PHE A 214 -36.89 18.59 8.51
C PHE A 214 -37.24 19.09 9.91
N GLU A 215 -36.25 19.34 10.78
CA GLU A 215 -36.45 19.95 12.10
C GLU A 215 -37.09 21.35 11.98
N SER A 216 -36.67 22.15 11.00
CA SER A 216 -37.27 23.45 10.74
C SER A 216 -38.70 23.41 10.19
N CYS A 217 -39.18 22.23 9.79
CA CYS A 217 -40.46 22.00 9.14
C CYS A 217 -41.32 20.93 9.85
N ILE A 218 -41.06 20.66 11.13
CA ILE A 218 -41.78 19.65 11.94
C ILE A 218 -43.29 19.87 11.88
N ASP A 219 -43.74 21.11 11.95
CA ASP A 219 -45.16 21.46 11.95
C ASP A 219 -45.87 21.08 10.63
N MET A 220 -45.12 20.98 9.52
CA MET A 220 -45.67 20.64 8.20
C MET A 220 -45.63 19.14 7.89
N TYR A 221 -44.61 18.42 8.35
CA TYR A 221 -44.36 17.04 7.94
C TYR A 221 -44.42 16.01 9.08
N GLY A 222 -44.59 16.46 10.33
CA GLY A 222 -44.54 15.62 11.52
C GLY A 222 -43.14 15.01 11.77
N THR A 223 -43.08 14.00 12.63
CA THR A 223 -41.81 13.37 13.06
C THR A 223 -41.34 12.21 12.18
N GLY A 224 -42.17 11.76 11.23
CA GLY A 224 -41.88 10.61 10.36
C GLY A 224 -40.58 10.77 9.54
N PRO A 225 -40.38 11.87 8.80
CA PRO A 225 -39.14 12.10 8.04
C PRO A 225 -37.89 12.17 8.93
N ILE A 226 -38.01 12.72 10.13
CA ILE A 226 -36.93 12.77 11.12
C ILE A 226 -36.51 11.35 11.52
N ALA A 227 -37.48 10.50 11.89
CA ALA A 227 -37.21 9.10 12.24
C ALA A 227 -36.55 8.33 11.09
N ALA A 228 -36.96 8.58 9.84
CA ALA A 228 -36.34 7.98 8.66
C ALA A 228 -34.88 8.40 8.48
N VAL A 229 -34.56 9.70 8.66
CA VAL A 229 -33.18 10.21 8.59
C VAL A 229 -32.32 9.64 9.71
N LEU A 230 -32.84 9.56 10.95
CA LEU A 230 -32.13 8.92 12.07
C LEU A 230 -31.82 7.45 11.79
N SER A 231 -32.75 6.72 11.17
CA SER A 231 -32.50 5.33 10.73
C SER A 231 -31.39 5.22 9.67
N ILE A 232 -31.31 6.19 8.74
CA ILE A 232 -30.24 6.26 7.74
C ILE A 232 -28.88 6.51 8.43
N ILE A 233 -28.82 7.46 9.37
CA ILE A 233 -27.60 7.74 10.15
C ILE A 233 -27.18 6.48 10.90
N HIS A 234 -28.11 5.82 11.61
CA HIS A 234 -27.86 4.56 12.31
C HIS A 234 -27.25 3.49 11.40
N LYS A 235 -27.85 3.26 10.22
CA LYS A 235 -27.38 2.25 9.25
C LYS A 235 -25.96 2.56 8.78
N ASN A 236 -25.65 3.82 8.51
CA ASN A 236 -24.34 4.21 8.02
C ASN A 236 -23.27 4.21 9.11
N LEU A 237 -23.62 4.59 10.35
CA LEU A 237 -22.72 4.40 11.50
C LEU A 237 -22.35 2.94 11.70
N SER A 238 -23.30 2.02 11.57
CA SER A 238 -23.04 0.58 11.75
C SER A 238 -22.03 0.05 10.73
N LYS A 239 -22.13 0.51 9.47
CA LYS A 239 -21.13 0.18 8.43
C LYS A 239 -19.77 0.80 8.73
N ILE A 240 -19.74 2.06 9.19
CA ILE A 240 -18.50 2.76 9.52
C ILE A 240 -17.76 2.03 10.63
N GLU A 241 -18.46 1.61 11.69
CA GLU A 241 -17.88 0.87 12.81
C GLU A 241 -17.25 -0.45 12.36
N GLU A 242 -17.95 -1.22 11.52
CA GLU A 242 -17.44 -2.47 10.95
C GLU A 242 -16.15 -2.23 10.14
N VAL A 243 -16.18 -1.25 9.23
CA VAL A 243 -15.03 -0.92 8.38
C VAL A 243 -13.87 -0.31 9.18
N MET A 244 -14.16 0.40 10.26
CA MET A 244 -13.13 0.99 11.12
C MET A 244 -12.28 -0.07 11.83
N GLU A 245 -12.89 -1.15 12.30
CA GLU A 245 -12.16 -2.24 12.93
C GLU A 245 -11.27 -2.95 11.90
N GLU A 246 -11.79 -3.27 10.70
CA GLU A 246 -10.99 -3.83 9.60
C GLU A 246 -9.81 -2.90 9.24
N TYR A 247 -10.06 -1.60 9.11
CA TYR A 247 -9.03 -0.62 8.80
C TYR A 247 -7.95 -0.53 9.87
N ARG A 248 -8.32 -0.71 11.14
CA ARG A 248 -7.40 -0.67 12.28
C ARG A 248 -6.46 -1.87 12.28
N GLU A 249 -6.97 -3.06 12.00
CA GLU A 249 -6.17 -4.28 11.89
C GLU A 249 -5.10 -4.15 10.78
N LEU A 250 -5.47 -3.53 9.65
CA LEU A 250 -4.56 -3.33 8.51
C LEU A 250 -3.45 -2.28 8.76
N ILE A 251 -3.68 -1.31 9.64
CA ILE A 251 -2.68 -0.27 9.96
C ILE A 251 -1.75 -0.71 11.10
N LEU A 252 -2.20 -1.61 11.98
CA LEU A 252 -1.49 -2.00 13.20
C LEU A 252 -1.26 -3.52 13.31
N PRO A 253 -0.40 -4.10 12.47
CA PRO A 253 -0.02 -5.50 12.62
C PRO A 253 0.84 -5.75 13.89
N GLU A 254 1.49 -4.74 14.46
CA GLU A 254 2.31 -4.85 15.68
C GLU A 254 1.92 -3.79 16.74
N ALA A 255 1.94 -4.20 18.01
CA ALA A 255 1.43 -3.44 19.15
C ALA A 255 1.96 -1.99 19.19
N PRO A 256 1.09 -0.97 19.31
CA PRO A 256 1.51 0.42 19.19
C PRO A 256 2.29 0.86 20.44
N THR A 257 3.51 1.35 20.23
CA THR A 257 4.13 2.31 21.16
C THR A 257 3.31 3.61 21.08
N GLU A 258 2.73 4.04 22.20
CA GLU A 258 1.66 5.04 22.35
C GLU A 258 1.87 6.46 21.77
N ALA A 259 2.88 6.75 20.96
CA ALA A 259 3.22 8.13 20.63
C ALA A 259 2.65 8.68 19.30
N THR A 260 2.31 7.86 18.30
CA THR A 260 1.80 8.39 17.03
C THR A 260 1.04 7.32 16.25
N LEU A 261 -0.26 7.19 16.51
CA LEU A 261 -1.18 6.61 15.55
C LEU A 261 -1.63 7.75 14.63
N PRO A 262 -1.11 7.91 13.40
CA PRO A 262 -1.75 8.80 12.47
C PRO A 262 -3.02 8.07 12.03
N PHE A 263 -4.11 8.21 12.78
CA PHE A 263 -5.41 7.99 12.14
C PHE A 263 -5.43 8.97 10.97
N ILE A 264 -5.27 8.43 9.77
CA ILE A 264 -4.98 9.25 8.61
C ILE A 264 -6.18 10.17 8.42
N GLN A 265 -5.93 11.46 8.24
CA GLN A 265 -6.96 12.48 8.02
C GLN A 265 -7.68 12.17 6.70
N LEU A 266 -8.66 11.25 6.75
CA LEU A 266 -9.49 10.90 5.61
C LEU A 266 -10.27 12.17 5.19
N PRO A 267 -10.24 12.56 3.91
CA PRO A 267 -10.90 13.77 3.45
C PRO A 267 -12.38 13.80 3.81
N GLY A 268 -12.84 14.91 4.37
CA GLY A 268 -14.25 15.13 4.73
C GLY A 268 -14.69 14.53 6.07
N VAL A 269 -13.99 13.51 6.60
CA VAL A 269 -14.39 12.82 7.85
C VAL A 269 -14.41 13.77 9.05
N LEU A 270 -13.35 14.58 9.23
CA LEU A 270 -13.27 15.53 10.34
C LEU A 270 -14.41 16.56 10.31
N ARG A 271 -14.76 17.04 9.12
CA ARG A 271 -15.87 17.99 8.93
C ARG A 271 -17.19 17.34 9.30
N THR A 272 -17.45 16.13 8.82
CA THR A 272 -18.67 15.39 9.18
C THR A 272 -18.75 15.16 10.68
N LEU A 273 -17.66 14.72 11.32
CA LEU A 273 -17.63 14.49 12.77
C LEU A 273 -17.95 15.76 13.55
N ARG A 274 -17.39 16.91 13.15
CA ARG A 274 -17.73 18.21 13.77
C ARG A 274 -19.22 18.53 13.65
N LEU A 275 -19.79 18.36 12.46
CA LEU A 275 -21.21 18.59 12.24
C LEU A 275 -22.06 17.63 13.10
N ALA A 276 -21.69 16.36 13.14
CA ALA A 276 -22.39 15.33 13.89
C ALA A 276 -22.33 15.58 15.41
N CYS A 277 -21.19 16.04 15.94
CA CYS A 277 -21.04 16.36 17.37
C CYS A 277 -21.83 17.60 17.80
N THR A 278 -22.23 18.47 16.87
CA THR A 278 -23.09 19.64 17.16
C THR A 278 -24.58 19.32 17.12
N MET A 279 -24.97 18.08 16.78
CA MET A 279 -26.38 17.69 16.73
C MET A 279 -26.87 17.27 18.12
N GLU A 280 -28.06 17.75 18.49
CA GLU A 280 -28.79 17.24 19.65
C GLU A 280 -29.85 16.24 19.17
N PHE A 281 -29.68 14.97 19.52
CA PHE A 281 -30.62 13.91 19.17
C PHE A 281 -31.70 13.82 20.25
N SER A 282 -32.89 14.37 19.97
CA SER A 282 -33.99 14.49 20.93
C SER A 282 -34.68 13.15 21.28
N ASP A 283 -34.62 12.15 20.40
CA ASP A 283 -35.12 10.78 20.61
C ASP A 283 -34.05 9.77 20.15
N ASP A 284 -32.99 9.61 20.96
CA ASP A 284 -31.79 8.85 20.60
C ASP A 284 -31.93 7.34 20.86
N GLN A 285 -32.94 6.71 20.24
CA GLN A 285 -33.21 5.26 20.34
C GLN A 285 -32.03 4.40 19.87
N TYR A 286 -31.14 4.96 19.06
CA TYR A 286 -30.00 4.27 18.45
C TYR A 286 -28.66 4.60 19.10
N GLU A 287 -28.67 5.37 20.19
CA GLU A 287 -27.47 5.86 20.90
C GLU A 287 -26.47 6.56 19.96
N LEU A 288 -26.96 7.26 18.94
CA LEU A 288 -26.19 7.96 17.91
C LEU A 288 -25.16 8.91 18.53
N SER A 289 -25.53 9.64 19.58
CA SER A 289 -24.64 10.58 20.27
C SER A 289 -23.42 9.85 20.86
N ARG A 290 -23.68 8.73 21.55
CA ARG A 290 -22.64 7.90 22.15
C ARG A 290 -21.74 7.29 21.08
N ARG A 291 -22.33 6.72 20.03
CA ARG A 291 -21.60 6.07 18.93
C ARG A 291 -20.72 7.06 18.15
N LEU A 292 -21.24 8.24 17.84
CA LEU A 292 -20.47 9.32 17.22
C LEU A 292 -19.33 9.80 18.12
N SER A 293 -19.53 9.82 19.44
CA SER A 293 -18.47 10.12 20.40
C SER A 293 -17.39 9.03 20.42
N ASP A 294 -17.78 7.75 20.45
CA ASP A 294 -16.86 6.62 20.43
C ASP A 294 -16.05 6.58 19.11
N ILE A 295 -16.70 6.84 17.98
CA ILE A 295 -16.06 6.99 16.67
C ILE A 295 -15.14 8.20 16.63
N SER A 296 -15.51 9.35 17.20
CA SER A 296 -14.68 10.56 17.11
C SER A 296 -13.44 10.50 18.00
N ARG A 297 -13.46 9.76 19.11
CA ARG A 297 -12.36 9.68 20.10
C ARG A 297 -10.99 9.30 19.49
N PRO A 298 -10.86 8.30 18.60
CA PRO A 298 -9.62 8.03 17.88
C PRO A 298 -9.08 9.21 17.05
N TRP A 299 -9.95 9.95 16.36
CA TRP A 299 -9.55 11.13 15.57
C TRP A 299 -9.26 12.34 16.47
N ALA A 300 -9.94 12.47 17.61
CA ALA A 300 -9.73 13.54 18.58
C ALA A 300 -8.32 13.51 19.17
N ARG A 301 -7.80 12.32 19.47
CA ARG A 301 -6.40 12.15 19.95
C ARG A 301 -5.35 12.65 18.97
N CYS A 302 -5.72 12.78 17.70
CA CYS A 302 -4.84 13.24 16.62
C CYS A 302 -5.12 14.69 16.18
N CYS A 303 -6.09 15.37 16.81
CA CYS A 303 -6.54 16.69 16.40
C CYS A 303 -6.57 17.65 17.61
N PRO A 304 -5.76 18.73 17.62
CA PRO A 304 -5.69 19.66 18.76
C PRO A 304 -6.99 20.47 19.01
N PHE A 305 -8.04 20.23 18.24
CA PHE A 305 -9.32 20.94 18.30
C PHE A 305 -10.47 20.12 18.91
N PHE A 306 -10.22 18.86 19.27
CA PHE A 306 -11.18 18.01 19.98
C PHE A 306 -10.71 17.69 21.42
N GLY A 307 -9.62 18.34 21.86
CA GLY A 307 -9.19 18.31 23.25
C GLY A 307 -9.78 19.47 24.00
N ASP A 308 -11.00 19.27 24.51
CA ASP A 308 -11.54 19.86 25.74
C ASP A 308 -12.47 18.82 26.37
#